data_AF-A0A392QXD1-F1
#
_entry.id   AF-A0A392QXD1-F1
#
_cell.length_a   1.000
_cell.length_b   1.000
_cell.length_c   1.000
_cell.angle_alpha   90.00
_cell.angle_beta   90.00
_cell.angle_gamma   90.00
#
_symmetry.space_group_name_H-M   'P 1'
#
loop_
_entity.id
_entity.type
_entity.pdbx_description
1 polymer ?
#
loop_
_entity_poly.entity_id
_entity_poly.type
_entity_poly.pdbx_seq_one_letter_code
_entity_poly.pdbx_strand_id
1 'polypeptide(L)'
;LKEEFQMKLLAGHPEHEGLNKPIYSLTPNFCDSISDTPLCLVLGSEGSGISEKSLQACELVSIAMTGEYESLNVSVAGGIFLYMLQPKNK
;
A
#
# COMPACT_ATOMS: atom_id res chain seq x y z
N LEU A 1 -16.00 6.12 -3.15
CA LEU A 1 -14.55 6.28 -2.80
C LEU A 1 -13.73 6.85 -3.96
N LYS A 2 -13.24 6.03 -4.91
CA LYS A 2 -12.37 6.51 -5.99
C LYS A 2 -12.98 7.64 -6.82
N GLU A 3 -14.19 7.43 -7.33
CA GLU A 3 -14.88 8.43 -8.19
C GLU A 3 -15.53 9.54 -7.36
N GLU A 4 -16.23 9.16 -6.30
CA GLU A 4 -16.98 10.09 -5.45
C GLU A 4 -16.10 11.11 -4.70
N PHE A 5 -14.93 10.68 -4.23
CA PHE A 5 -14.02 11.52 -3.44
C PHE A 5 -12.70 11.79 -4.17
N GLN A 6 -12.57 11.38 -5.43
CA GLN A 6 -11.35 11.53 -6.24
C GLN A 6 -10.11 10.96 -5.54
N MET A 7 -10.28 9.85 -4.80
CA MET A 7 -9.23 9.24 -3.98
C MET A 7 -8.45 8.19 -4.76
N LYS A 8 -7.15 8.12 -4.50
CA LYS A 8 -6.32 6.99 -4.92
C LYS A 8 -6.43 5.84 -3.91
N LEU A 9 -6.70 4.64 -4.41
CA LEU A 9 -6.81 3.42 -3.60
C LEU A 9 -5.47 2.67 -3.63
N LEU A 10 -4.81 2.57 -2.47
CA LEU A 10 -3.58 1.81 -2.30
C LEU A 10 -3.83 0.61 -1.39
N ALA A 11 -3.19 -0.52 -1.67
CA ALA A 11 -3.21 -1.67 -0.77
C ALA A 11 -1.78 -2.07 -0.42
N GLY A 12 -1.51 -2.23 0.88
CA GLY A 12 -0.26 -2.79 1.36
C GLY A 12 -0.19 -4.28 1.02
N HIS A 13 0.82 -4.68 0.27
CA HIS A 13 1.02 -6.08 -0.13
C HIS A 13 2.51 -6.42 -0.08
N PRO A 14 2.93 -7.55 0.53
CA PRO A 14 4.33 -7.97 0.51
C PRO A 14 4.79 -8.23 -0.94
N GLU A 15 6.07 -8.07 -1.22
CA GLU A 15 6.60 -8.50 -2.51
C GLU A 15 6.46 -10.03 -2.60
N HIS A 16 5.80 -10.52 -3.65
CA HIS A 16 5.63 -11.95 -3.88
C HIS A 16 5.58 -12.25 -5.37
N GLU A 17 6.23 -13.33 -5.79
CA GLU A 17 6.22 -13.80 -7.16
C GLU A 17 4.86 -14.42 -7.54
N GLY A 18 4.31 -14.10 -8.71
CA GLY A 18 3.08 -14.73 -9.23
C GLY A 18 1.85 -13.83 -9.30
N LEU A 19 1.97 -12.55 -8.95
CA LEU A 19 0.93 -11.55 -9.19
C LEU A 19 1.14 -10.89 -10.57
N ASN A 20 0.14 -10.95 -11.45
CA ASN A 20 0.16 -10.28 -12.76
C ASN A 20 -0.10 -8.76 -12.68
N LYS A 21 0.09 -8.16 -11.50
CA LYS A 21 -0.17 -6.75 -11.22
C LYS A 21 1.10 -6.10 -10.65
N PRO A 22 1.50 -4.91 -11.13
CA PRO A 22 2.67 -4.23 -10.60
C PRO A 22 2.49 -3.88 -9.13
N ILE A 23 3.57 -4.04 -8.37
CA ILE A 23 3.70 -3.62 -6.98
C ILE A 23 4.72 -2.49 -6.93
N TYR A 24 4.33 -1.34 -6.39
CA TYR A 24 5.20 -0.18 -6.23
C TYR A 24 5.98 -0.31 -4.91
N SER A 25 7.28 -0.04 -4.93
CA SER A 25 8.04 0.05 -3.68
C SER A 25 7.75 1.37 -2.97
N LEU A 26 7.55 1.33 -1.64
CA LEU A 26 7.28 2.49 -0.78
C LEU A 26 8.55 3.35 -0.60
N THR A 27 8.90 4.08 -1.65
CA THR A 27 10.05 4.98 -1.70
C THR A 27 9.63 6.43 -1.50
N PRO A 28 10.55 7.33 -1.10
CA PRO A 28 10.27 8.76 -1.05
C PRO A 28 9.74 9.30 -2.38
N ASN A 29 10.34 8.93 -3.50
CA ASN A 29 9.89 9.38 -4.82
C ASN A 29 8.46 8.93 -5.14
N PHE A 30 8.08 7.70 -4.75
CA PHE A 30 6.70 7.25 -4.90
C PHE A 30 5.75 8.09 -4.05
N CYS A 31 6.06 8.30 -2.75
CA CYS A 31 5.25 9.13 -1.86
C CYS A 31 5.07 10.56 -2.38
N ASP A 32 6.14 11.16 -2.91
CA ASP A 32 6.14 12.50 -3.49
C ASP A 32 5.25 12.59 -4.73
N SER A 33 5.20 11.54 -5.55
CA SER A 33 4.36 11.50 -6.74
C SER A 33 2.85 11.48 -6.46
N ILE A 34 2.45 11.20 -5.22
CA ILE A 34 1.03 11.08 -4.82
C ILE A 34 0.65 11.99 -3.65
N SER A 35 1.55 12.88 -3.18
CA SER A 35 1.36 13.65 -1.94
C SER A 35 0.20 14.64 -1.96
N ASP A 36 -0.23 15.06 -3.15
CA ASP A 36 -1.32 16.02 -3.35
C ASP A 36 -2.67 15.33 -3.63
N THR A 37 -2.72 13.99 -3.59
CA THR A 37 -3.94 13.22 -3.88
C THR A 37 -4.51 12.62 -2.59
N PRO A 38 -5.82 12.75 -2.32
CA PRO A 38 -6.48 12.03 -1.23
C PRO A 38 -6.28 10.52 -1.34
N LEU A 39 -5.82 9.87 -0.26
CA LEU A 39 -5.47 8.44 -0.27
C LEU A 39 -6.42 7.61 0.60
N CYS A 40 -6.81 6.45 0.08
CA CYS A 40 -7.42 5.39 0.87
C CYS A 40 -6.46 4.21 0.90
N LEU A 41 -5.93 3.91 2.09
CA LEU A 41 -5.03 2.78 2.32
C LEU A 41 -5.84 1.57 2.81
N VAL A 42 -5.69 0.46 2.11
CA VAL A 42 -6.28 -0.84 2.45
C VAL A 42 -5.19 -1.74 3.00
N LEU A 43 -5.43 -2.30 4.19
CA LEU A 43 -4.58 -3.32 4.79
C LEU A 43 -5.35 -4.63 4.91
N GLY A 44 -4.66 -5.72 4.63
CA GLY A 44 -5.22 -7.06 4.74
C GLY A 44 -5.34 -7.51 6.19
N SER A 45 -6.12 -8.57 6.41
CA SER A 45 -6.12 -9.25 7.71
C SER A 45 -4.87 -10.11 7.87
N GLU A 46 -4.47 -10.36 9.11
CA GLU A 46 -3.39 -11.31 9.39
C GLU A 46 -3.75 -12.71 8.86
N GLY A 47 -2.79 -13.39 8.22
CA GLY A 47 -2.97 -14.69 7.60
C GLY A 47 -3.66 -14.63 6.23
N SER A 48 -4.90 -14.13 6.13
CA SER A 48 -5.66 -14.19 4.87
C SER A 48 -5.38 -13.04 3.89
N GLY A 49 -4.67 -11.99 4.34
CA GLY A 49 -4.24 -10.90 3.48
C GLY A 49 -5.39 -10.01 3.00
N ILE A 50 -5.20 -9.41 1.81
CA ILE A 50 -6.22 -8.57 1.16
C ILE A 50 -7.19 -9.41 0.34
N SER A 51 -8.46 -9.01 0.32
CA SER A 51 -9.47 -9.67 -0.52
C SER A 51 -9.15 -9.53 -2.01
N GLU A 52 -9.61 -10.49 -2.83
CA GLU A 52 -9.45 -10.43 -4.29
C GLU A 52 -10.07 -9.16 -4.90
N LYS A 53 -11.21 -8.71 -4.36
CA LYS A 53 -11.84 -7.44 -4.75
C LYS A 53 -10.93 -6.24 -4.47
N SER A 54 -10.27 -6.21 -3.32
CA SER A 54 -9.32 -5.16 -2.96
C SER A 54 -8.07 -5.21 -3.84
N LEU A 55 -7.55 -6.42 -4.11
CA LEU A 55 -6.40 -6.66 -4.98
C LEU A 55 -6.65 -6.12 -6.40
N GLN A 56 -7.86 -6.32 -6.94
CA GLN A 56 -8.26 -5.80 -8.24
C GLN A 56 -8.43 -4.26 -8.23
N ALA A 57 -9.06 -3.71 -7.19
CA ALA A 57 -9.43 -2.29 -7.13
C ALA A 57 -8.26 -1.33 -6.78
N CYS A 58 -7.26 -1.80 -6.02
CA CYS A 58 -6.20 -0.96 -5.46
C CYS A 58 -4.90 -1.07 -6.25
N GLU A 59 -4.10 -0.01 -6.31
CA GLU A 59 -2.69 -0.12 -6.65
C GLU A 59 -1.93 -0.75 -5.48
N LEU A 60 -0.97 -1.64 -5.76
CA LEU A 60 -0.26 -2.36 -4.71
C LEU A 60 1.01 -1.63 -4.34
N VAL A 61 1.29 -1.53 -3.06
CA VAL A 61 2.51 -0.91 -2.53
C VAL A 61 3.16 -1.83 -1.49
N SER A 62 4.47 -2.03 -1.61
CA SER A 62 5.27 -2.87 -0.71
C SER A 62 6.20 -2.04 0.16
N ILE A 63 6.37 -2.47 1.41
CA ILE A 63 7.50 -2.05 2.23
C ILE A 63 8.65 -2.97 1.83
N ALA A 64 9.76 -2.40 1.37
CA ALA A 64 10.94 -3.18 1.02
C ALA A 64 11.44 -3.95 2.27
N MET A 65 11.63 -5.25 2.10
CA MET A 65 12.17 -6.15 3.11
C MET A 65 13.38 -6.88 2.54
N THR A 66 14.41 -7.08 3.35
CA THR A 66 15.62 -7.80 2.92
C THR A 66 15.48 -9.28 3.25
N GLY A 67 15.67 -10.16 2.26
CA GLY A 67 15.65 -11.62 2.45
C GLY A 67 14.24 -12.22 2.49
N GLU A 68 14.19 -13.54 2.64
CA GLU A 68 12.95 -14.33 2.67
C GLU A 68 12.41 -14.41 4.10
N TYR A 69 11.67 -13.39 4.51
CA TYR A 69 10.99 -13.34 5.81
C TYR A 69 9.47 -13.32 5.64
N GLU A 70 8.77 -13.76 6.67
CA GLU A 70 7.32 -13.50 6.74
C GLU A 70 7.05 -12.00 6.70
N SER A 71 5.84 -11.65 6.25
CA SER A 71 5.41 -10.26 6.23
C SER A 71 5.44 -9.64 7.62
N LEU A 72 5.62 -8.31 7.66
CA LEU A 72 5.50 -7.57 8.90
C LEU A 72 4.10 -7.74 9.51
N ASN A 73 4.03 -7.64 10.83
CA ASN A 73 2.77 -7.48 11.53
C ASN A 73 1.96 -6.32 10.90
N VAL A 74 0.64 -6.52 10.70
CA VAL A 74 -0.20 -5.55 9.99
C VAL A 74 -0.21 -4.17 10.64
N SER A 75 -0.14 -4.10 11.97
CA SER A 75 -0.10 -2.82 12.69
C SER A 75 1.23 -2.08 12.48
N VAL A 76 2.34 -2.81 12.42
CA VAL A 76 3.67 -2.27 12.13
C VAL A 76 3.72 -1.76 10.69
N ALA A 77 3.25 -2.56 9.72
CA ALA A 77 3.14 -2.14 8.33
C ALA A 77 2.26 -0.89 8.18
N GLY A 78 1.11 -0.86 8.86
CA GLY A 78 0.21 0.29 8.89
C GLY A 78 0.87 1.55 9.41
N GLY A 79 1.65 1.46 10.49
CA GLY A 79 2.41 2.59 11.02
C GLY A 79 3.43 3.14 10.03
N ILE A 80 4.18 2.26 9.35
CA ILE A 80 5.14 2.66 8.32
C ILE A 80 4.45 3.34 7.14
N PHE A 81 3.36 2.75 6.62
CA PHE A 81 2.61 3.34 5.51
C PHE A 81 2.05 4.71 5.87
N LEU A 82 1.42 4.87 7.03
CA LEU A 82 0.86 6.15 7.46
C LEU A 82 1.93 7.23 7.62
N TYR A 83 3.10 6.87 8.16
CA TYR A 83 4.21 7.80 8.28
C TYR A 83 4.77 8.23 6.91
N MET A 84 4.93 7.28 5.99
CA MET A 84 5.51 7.55 4.66
C MET A 84 4.55 8.27 3.72
N LEU A 85 3.24 7.99 3.83
CA LEU A 85 2.18 8.56 2.98
C LEU A 85 1.53 9.81 3.57
N GLN A 86 2.11 10.38 4.62
CA GLN A 86 1.58 11.60 5.22
C GLN A 86 1.55 12.75 4.19
N PRO A 87 0.50 13.59 4.17
CA PRO A 87 0.44 14.77 3.31
C PRO A 87 1.63 15.70 3.56
N LYS A 88 2.23 16.23 2.49
CA LYS A 88 3.36 17.17 2.60
C LYS A 88 2.95 18.62 2.81
N ASN A 89 1.71 18.96 2.47
CA ASN A 89 1.18 20.31 2.64
C ASN A 89 0.57 20.43 4.05
N LYS A 90 1.23 21.18 4.93
CA LYS A 90 0.64 21.72 6.17
C LYS A 90 0.36 23.21 5.99
#